data_AF-A0A2B4RH97-F1
#
_entry.id   AF-A0A2B4RH97-F1
#
_cell.length_a   1.000
_cell.length_b   1.000
_cell.length_c   1.000
_cell.angle_alpha   90.00
_cell.angle_beta   90.00
_cell.angle_gamma   90.00
#
_symmetry.space_group_name_H-M   'P 1'
#
loop_
_entity.id
_entity.type
_entity.pdbx_description
1 polymer ?
#
loop_
_entity_poly.entity_id
_entity_poly.type
_entity_poly.pdbx_seq_one_letter_code
_entity_poly.pdbx_strand_id
1 'polypeptide(L)'
;MMLTEEGVTNSLMATNSESCFASRGSIFAIVDNIHWAIASAKHNKAYVLRFVPVLKQITKVLNGADVKFIRRAEFYSDLKETLHKIENHVKESSTRGKWMNKLMAKKNQKSFDEFEEHVDHLITRIVFSFAQRVQLLNMARQKKKALPEIPEEDELSEGKMDEERACLLATNDDTPRKEISLASQEDDIAGER
;
A
#
# COMPACT_ATOMS: atom_id res chain seq x y z
N MET A 1 15.17 -23.31 63.33
CA MET A 1 14.50 -23.44 62.02
C MET A 1 14.13 -22.04 61.58
N MET A 2 14.43 -21.64 60.34
CA MET A 2 14.05 -20.34 59.78
C MET A 2 13.15 -20.55 58.57
N LEU A 3 12.25 -19.60 58.34
CA LEU A 3 11.34 -19.57 57.20
C LEU A 3 12.08 -19.07 55.96
N THR A 4 11.72 -19.56 54.79
CA THR A 4 12.11 -18.99 53.49
C THR A 4 10.87 -18.89 52.60
N GLU A 5 10.81 -17.81 51.85
CA GLU A 5 9.56 -17.16 51.43
C GLU A 5 8.85 -17.81 50.23
N GLU A 6 7.64 -17.30 49.94
CA GLU A 6 6.82 -17.73 48.81
C GLU A 6 7.44 -17.37 47.45
N GLY A 7 7.36 -18.29 46.49
CA GLY A 7 7.88 -18.12 45.13
C GLY A 7 6.82 -18.32 44.06
N VAL A 8 5.69 -17.60 44.13
CA VAL A 8 4.64 -17.68 43.11
C VAL A 8 5.12 -16.99 41.82
N THR A 9 5.85 -17.74 40.99
CA THR A 9 6.26 -17.30 39.66
C THR A 9 5.06 -17.26 38.73
N ASN A 10 4.32 -16.14 38.77
CA ASN A 10 3.33 -15.79 37.75
C ASN A 10 4.03 -15.82 36.38
N SER A 11 3.81 -16.89 35.63
CA SER A 11 4.34 -17.06 34.28
C SER A 11 3.68 -16.05 33.37
N LEU A 12 4.31 -14.87 33.27
CA LEU A 12 3.83 -13.76 32.46
C LEU A 12 3.73 -14.26 31.02
N MET A 13 2.49 -14.33 30.49
CA MET A 13 2.22 -14.83 29.15
C MET A 13 2.93 -13.95 28.13
N ALA A 14 4.14 -14.37 27.73
CA ALA A 14 4.90 -13.73 26.68
C ALA A 14 4.10 -13.86 25.39
N THR A 15 3.36 -12.82 25.04
CA THR A 15 2.63 -12.71 23.78
C THR A 15 3.64 -12.57 22.65
N ASN A 16 4.20 -13.71 22.25
CA ASN A 16 4.99 -13.87 21.04
C ASN A 16 4.09 -13.58 19.85
N SER A 17 3.93 -12.29 19.56
CA SER A 17 3.60 -11.79 18.23
C SER A 17 4.78 -12.12 17.31
N GLU A 18 4.94 -13.42 16.99
CA GLU A 18 5.81 -13.87 15.93
C GLU A 18 5.51 -13.02 14.70
N SER A 19 6.52 -12.31 14.21
CA SER A 19 6.33 -11.48 13.02
C SER A 19 5.97 -12.40 11.86
N CYS A 20 4.68 -12.45 11.52
CA CYS A 20 4.11 -13.34 10.51
C CYS A 20 4.77 -13.13 9.12
N PHE A 21 5.37 -11.96 8.92
CA PHE A 21 6.23 -11.59 7.81
C PHE A 21 7.53 -12.41 7.75
N ALA A 22 8.19 -12.66 8.88
CA ALA A 22 9.49 -13.34 8.99
C ALA A 22 9.40 -14.88 9.03
N SER A 23 8.21 -15.46 8.89
CA SER A 23 8.01 -16.91 8.86
C SER A 23 8.79 -17.59 7.72
N ARG A 24 9.46 -18.71 8.01
CA ARG A 24 10.35 -19.42 7.06
C ARG A 24 9.58 -19.83 5.80
N GLY A 25 9.96 -19.26 4.65
CA GLY A 25 9.30 -19.50 3.36
C GLY A 25 8.09 -18.61 3.06
N SER A 26 7.92 -17.50 3.80
CA SER A 26 7.11 -16.36 3.39
C SER A 26 7.71 -15.64 2.17
N ILE A 27 6.92 -14.79 1.51
CA ILE A 27 7.41 -13.92 0.42
C ILE A 27 8.60 -13.05 0.89
N PHE A 28 8.48 -12.41 2.05
CA PHE A 28 9.51 -11.51 2.58
C PHE A 28 10.82 -12.25 2.87
N ALA A 29 10.75 -13.44 3.49
CA ALA A 29 11.93 -14.27 3.72
C ALA A 29 12.62 -14.71 2.41
N ILE A 30 11.86 -14.90 1.31
CA ILE A 30 12.45 -15.20 0.00
C ILE A 30 13.09 -13.94 -0.60
N VAL A 31 12.44 -12.78 -0.51
CA VAL A 31 13.02 -11.49 -0.95
C VAL A 31 14.31 -11.19 -0.21
N ASP A 32 14.38 -11.44 1.10
CA ASP A 32 15.60 -11.27 1.90
C ASP A 32 16.69 -12.26 1.45
N ASN A 33 16.37 -13.54 1.23
CA ASN A 33 17.30 -14.52 0.70
C ASN A 33 17.89 -14.11 -0.67
N ILE A 34 17.10 -13.45 -1.53
CA ILE A 34 17.60 -12.92 -2.81
C ILE A 34 18.54 -11.74 -2.57
N HIS A 35 18.22 -10.81 -1.68
CA HIS A 35 19.13 -9.71 -1.33
C HIS A 35 20.46 -10.22 -0.76
N TRP A 36 20.44 -11.22 0.12
CA TRP A 36 21.64 -11.90 0.61
C TRP A 36 22.43 -12.59 -0.52
N ALA A 37 21.76 -13.21 -1.49
CA ALA A 37 22.39 -13.83 -2.65
C ALA A 37 23.03 -12.80 -3.61
N ILE A 38 22.44 -11.61 -3.76
CA ILE A 38 23.01 -10.49 -4.53
C ILE A 38 24.23 -9.91 -3.78
N ALA A 39 24.12 -9.67 -2.46
CA ALA A 39 25.19 -9.09 -1.66
C ALA A 39 26.43 -9.99 -1.58
N SER A 40 26.23 -11.32 -1.50
CA SER A 40 27.30 -12.33 -1.46
C SER A 40 27.85 -12.73 -2.84
N ALA A 41 27.33 -12.16 -3.94
CA ALA A 41 27.72 -12.52 -5.30
C ALA A 41 29.20 -12.23 -5.59
N LYS A 42 30.00 -13.26 -5.90
CA LYS A 42 31.43 -13.12 -6.24
C LYS A 42 31.67 -12.79 -7.72
N HIS A 43 30.72 -13.11 -8.60
CA HIS A 43 30.81 -12.91 -10.05
C HIS A 43 29.54 -12.27 -10.61
N ASN A 44 29.63 -11.72 -11.82
CA ASN A 44 28.50 -11.13 -12.56
C ASN A 44 27.71 -10.05 -11.78
N LYS A 45 28.37 -9.32 -10.86
CA LYS A 45 27.73 -8.37 -9.93
C LYS A 45 26.79 -7.37 -10.61
N ALA A 46 27.23 -6.73 -11.69
CA ALA A 46 26.44 -5.72 -12.42
C ALA A 46 25.09 -6.26 -12.90
N TYR A 47 25.05 -7.52 -13.36
CA TYR A 47 23.81 -8.16 -13.81
C TYR A 47 22.90 -8.55 -12.64
N VAL A 48 23.44 -9.18 -11.58
CA VAL A 48 22.59 -9.56 -10.43
C VAL A 48 22.08 -8.35 -9.63
N LEU A 49 22.77 -7.22 -9.70
CA LEU A 49 22.30 -5.94 -9.15
C LEU A 49 21.06 -5.38 -9.88
N ARG A 50 20.79 -5.75 -11.16
CA ARG A 50 19.54 -5.36 -11.85
C ARG A 50 18.28 -5.85 -11.11
N PHE A 51 18.36 -6.93 -10.33
CA PHE A 51 17.22 -7.43 -9.55
C PHE A 51 16.89 -6.58 -8.31
N VAL A 52 17.80 -5.73 -7.82
CA VAL A 52 17.56 -4.89 -6.63
C VAL A 52 16.38 -3.92 -6.79
N PRO A 53 16.25 -3.12 -7.87
CA PRO A 53 15.05 -2.31 -8.08
C PRO A 53 13.78 -3.14 -8.18
N VAL A 54 13.80 -4.28 -8.89
CA VAL A 54 12.66 -5.20 -9.04
C VAL A 54 12.15 -5.69 -7.68
N LEU A 55 13.04 -6.15 -6.79
CA LEU A 55 12.71 -6.60 -5.44
C LEU A 55 12.19 -5.44 -4.55
N LYS A 56 12.73 -4.24 -4.71
CA LYS A 56 12.25 -3.03 -4.02
C LYS A 56 10.83 -2.67 -4.44
N GLN A 57 10.47 -2.82 -5.73
CA GLN A 57 9.10 -2.60 -6.20
C GLN A 57 8.13 -3.61 -5.58
N ILE A 58 8.45 -4.90 -5.61
CA ILE A 58 7.65 -5.96 -4.96
C ILE A 58 7.44 -5.65 -3.46
N THR A 59 8.51 -5.32 -2.74
CA THR A 59 8.43 -4.99 -1.31
C THR A 59 7.59 -3.75 -1.07
N LYS A 60 7.70 -2.71 -1.92
CA LYS A 60 6.91 -1.47 -1.82
C LYS A 60 5.41 -1.73 -1.96
N VAL A 61 4.98 -2.53 -2.94
CA VAL A 61 3.54 -2.79 -3.16
C VAL A 61 2.93 -3.76 -2.14
N LEU A 62 3.75 -4.56 -1.46
CA LEU A 62 3.32 -5.42 -0.35
C LEU A 62 3.42 -4.75 1.03
N ASN A 63 3.98 -3.55 1.13
CA ASN A 63 4.17 -2.87 2.41
C ASN A 63 2.84 -2.37 3.00
N GLY A 64 2.74 -2.36 4.34
CA GLY A 64 1.51 -1.98 5.06
C GLY A 64 0.33 -2.95 4.91
N ALA A 65 0.50 -4.06 4.18
CA ALA A 65 -0.57 -5.01 3.92
C ALA A 65 -0.66 -6.14 4.96
N ASP A 66 -1.89 -6.55 5.24
CA ASP A 66 -2.23 -7.69 6.11
C ASP A 66 -1.69 -9.01 5.52
N VAL A 67 -0.79 -9.69 6.24
CA VAL A 67 -0.21 -10.98 5.81
C VAL A 67 -1.29 -12.05 5.58
N LYS A 68 -2.42 -12.01 6.30
CA LYS A 68 -3.55 -12.92 6.09
C LYS A 68 -4.27 -12.66 4.77
N PHE A 69 -4.25 -11.41 4.28
CA PHE A 69 -4.69 -11.07 2.93
C PHE A 69 -3.67 -11.52 1.88
N ILE A 70 -2.39 -11.14 2.04
CA ILE A 70 -1.33 -11.51 1.09
C ILE A 70 -1.32 -13.02 0.86
N ARG A 71 -1.37 -13.83 1.93
CA ARG A 71 -1.35 -15.31 1.85
C ARG A 71 -2.61 -15.94 1.23
N ARG A 72 -3.70 -15.18 1.09
CA ARG A 72 -4.99 -15.63 0.52
C ARG A 72 -5.29 -15.01 -0.86
N ALA A 73 -4.48 -14.07 -1.32
CA ALA A 73 -4.68 -13.41 -2.61
C ALA A 73 -4.22 -14.32 -3.76
N GLU A 74 -4.92 -14.25 -4.89
CA GLU A 74 -4.68 -15.10 -6.06
C GLU A 74 -3.26 -14.98 -6.63
N PHE A 75 -2.64 -13.79 -6.51
CA PHE A 75 -1.26 -13.56 -6.94
C PHE A 75 -0.20 -14.29 -6.09
N TYR A 76 -0.55 -14.84 -4.92
CA TYR A 76 0.43 -15.34 -3.93
C TYR A 76 1.29 -16.50 -4.47
N SER A 77 0.67 -17.44 -5.18
CA SER A 77 1.37 -18.60 -5.74
C SER A 77 2.39 -18.16 -6.78
N ASP A 78 1.92 -17.43 -7.79
CA ASP A 78 2.68 -16.97 -8.95
C ASP A 78 3.85 -16.06 -8.53
N LEU A 79 3.60 -15.16 -7.56
CA LEU A 79 4.62 -14.31 -6.96
C LEU A 79 5.68 -15.13 -6.21
N LYS A 80 5.27 -16.13 -5.42
CA LYS A 80 6.21 -16.99 -4.70
C LYS A 80 7.06 -17.84 -5.66
N GLU A 81 6.45 -18.39 -6.71
CA GLU A 81 7.16 -19.14 -7.73
C GLU A 81 8.15 -18.25 -8.48
N THR A 82 7.75 -17.04 -8.87
CA THR A 82 8.60 -16.05 -9.53
C THR A 82 9.79 -15.65 -8.67
N LEU A 83 9.58 -15.38 -7.39
CA LEU A 83 10.67 -15.08 -6.46
C LEU A 83 11.65 -16.26 -6.33
N HIS A 84 11.18 -17.51 -6.28
CA HIS A 84 12.09 -18.67 -6.30
C HIS A 84 12.83 -18.85 -7.64
N LYS A 85 12.22 -18.51 -8.78
CA LYS A 85 12.90 -18.49 -10.09
C LYS A 85 14.02 -17.44 -10.10
N ILE A 86 13.75 -16.23 -9.60
CA ILE A 86 14.73 -15.15 -9.45
C ILE A 86 15.85 -15.56 -8.47
N GLU A 87 15.51 -16.14 -7.31
CA GLU A 87 16.45 -16.62 -6.29
C GLU A 87 17.44 -17.63 -6.87
N ASN A 88 16.94 -18.64 -7.58
CA ASN A 88 17.78 -19.61 -8.27
C ASN A 88 18.62 -18.95 -9.37
N HIS A 89 18.03 -18.10 -10.20
CA HIS A 89 18.74 -17.45 -11.29
C HIS A 89 19.88 -16.52 -10.80
N VAL A 90 19.68 -15.79 -9.70
CA VAL A 90 20.72 -14.98 -9.03
C VAL A 90 21.84 -15.86 -8.48
N LYS A 91 21.53 -16.94 -7.74
CA LYS A 91 22.53 -17.86 -7.18
C LYS A 91 23.40 -18.51 -8.28
N GLU A 92 22.79 -18.88 -9.39
CA GLU A 92 23.51 -19.44 -10.54
C GLU A 92 24.35 -18.39 -11.28
N SER A 93 23.83 -17.19 -11.48
CA SER A 93 24.56 -16.08 -12.12
C SER A 93 25.74 -15.59 -11.28
N SER A 94 25.66 -15.74 -9.96
CA SER A 94 26.75 -15.43 -9.02
C SER A 94 27.89 -16.45 -9.04
N THR A 95 27.69 -17.60 -9.68
CA THR A 95 28.62 -18.75 -9.68
C THR A 95 29.34 -18.86 -11.03
N ARG A 96 30.67 -18.62 -11.07
CA ARG A 96 31.48 -18.50 -12.31
C ARG A 96 31.21 -19.60 -13.35
N GLY A 97 31.22 -20.87 -12.95
CA GLY A 97 31.01 -21.99 -13.87
C GLY A 97 29.59 -22.06 -14.45
N LYS A 98 28.56 -21.91 -13.59
CA LYS A 98 27.16 -21.89 -14.04
C LYS A 98 26.86 -20.69 -14.93
N TRP A 99 27.37 -19.52 -14.59
CA TRP A 99 27.27 -18.30 -15.40
C TRP A 99 27.91 -18.47 -16.78
N MET A 100 29.14 -19.01 -16.84
CA MET A 100 29.83 -19.27 -18.11
C MET A 100 29.01 -20.19 -19.02
N ASN A 101 28.48 -21.29 -18.48
CA ASN A 101 27.65 -22.23 -19.24
C ASN A 101 26.37 -21.56 -19.79
N LYS A 102 25.70 -20.71 -19.01
CA LYS A 102 24.54 -19.93 -19.49
C LYS A 102 24.91 -18.88 -20.56
N LEU A 103 26.12 -18.32 -20.49
CA LEU A 103 26.62 -17.33 -21.44
C LEU A 103 26.93 -17.99 -22.80
N MET A 104 27.59 -19.15 -22.79
CA MET A 104 27.78 -19.98 -23.99
C MET A 104 26.45 -20.41 -24.61
N ALA A 105 25.42 -20.66 -23.78
CA ALA A 105 24.04 -20.93 -24.22
C ALA A 105 23.22 -19.67 -24.58
N LYS A 106 23.84 -18.47 -24.64
CA LYS A 106 23.24 -17.16 -24.97
C LYS A 106 21.98 -16.76 -24.15
N LYS A 107 21.72 -17.40 -23.01
CA LYS A 107 20.42 -17.31 -22.31
C LYS A 107 20.23 -16.05 -21.45
N ASN A 108 21.31 -15.37 -21.06
CA ASN A 108 21.30 -14.43 -19.93
C ASN A 108 20.44 -13.17 -20.14
N GLN A 109 20.68 -12.37 -21.19
CA GLN A 109 20.02 -11.05 -21.32
C GLN A 109 18.49 -11.19 -21.36
N LYS A 110 17.97 -11.96 -22.33
CA LYS A 110 16.54 -12.22 -22.51
C LYS A 110 15.87 -12.71 -21.22
N SER A 111 16.55 -13.54 -20.44
CA SER A 111 16.00 -14.06 -19.18
C SER A 111 15.88 -13.05 -18.04
N PHE A 112 16.61 -11.92 -18.05
CA PHE A 112 16.30 -10.83 -17.11
C PHE A 112 15.04 -10.11 -17.54
N ASP A 113 14.98 -9.73 -18.82
CA ASP A 113 13.93 -8.87 -19.33
C ASP A 113 12.56 -9.61 -19.29
N GLU A 114 12.56 -10.95 -19.45
CA GLU A 114 11.45 -11.88 -19.15
C GLU A 114 11.01 -11.88 -17.66
N PHE A 115 11.93 -11.69 -16.70
CA PHE A 115 11.57 -11.58 -15.28
C PHE A 115 11.00 -10.20 -14.92
N GLU A 116 11.52 -9.14 -15.54
CA GLU A 116 11.06 -7.75 -15.34
C GLU A 116 9.59 -7.62 -15.81
N GLU A 117 9.28 -8.04 -17.03
CA GLU A 117 7.92 -8.07 -17.57
C GLU A 117 6.95 -8.89 -16.69
N HIS A 118 7.36 -10.07 -16.22
CA HIS A 118 6.49 -10.91 -15.40
C HIS A 118 6.26 -10.32 -14.00
N VAL A 119 7.24 -9.62 -13.43
CA VAL A 119 7.07 -8.92 -12.15
C VAL A 119 6.17 -7.69 -12.30
N ASP A 120 6.22 -6.95 -13.41
CA ASP A 120 5.31 -5.81 -13.64
C ASP A 120 3.84 -6.25 -13.78
N HIS A 121 3.60 -7.39 -14.43
CA HIS A 121 2.28 -8.03 -14.45
C HIS A 121 1.81 -8.46 -13.05
N LEU A 122 2.71 -9.01 -12.21
CA LEU A 122 2.40 -9.34 -10.82
C LEU A 122 2.11 -8.10 -9.98
N ILE A 123 2.92 -7.04 -10.10
CA ILE A 123 2.72 -5.73 -9.46
C ILE A 123 1.34 -5.17 -9.79
N THR A 124 0.93 -5.24 -11.07
CA THR A 124 -0.39 -4.80 -11.53
C THR A 124 -1.51 -5.59 -10.84
N ARG A 125 -1.40 -6.93 -10.79
CA ARG A 125 -2.37 -7.81 -10.08
C ARG A 125 -2.41 -7.55 -8.57
N ILE A 126 -1.27 -7.26 -7.95
CA ILE A 126 -1.16 -6.93 -6.52
C ILE A 126 -1.89 -5.61 -6.22
N VAL A 127 -1.59 -4.55 -6.98
CA VAL A 127 -2.21 -3.22 -6.81
C VAL A 127 -3.73 -3.28 -7.07
N PHE A 128 -4.17 -4.00 -8.11
CA PHE A 128 -5.60 -4.21 -8.38
C PHE A 128 -6.31 -4.95 -7.24
N SER A 129 -5.69 -6.00 -6.69
CA SER A 129 -6.20 -6.75 -5.54
C SER A 129 -6.36 -5.87 -4.30
N PHE A 130 -5.46 -4.90 -4.08
CA PHE A 130 -5.61 -3.91 -3.01
C PHE A 130 -6.74 -2.92 -3.28
N ALA A 131 -6.88 -2.42 -4.51
CA ALA A 131 -7.97 -1.53 -4.89
C ALA A 131 -9.35 -2.18 -4.67
N GLN A 132 -9.52 -3.44 -5.09
CA GLN A 132 -10.73 -4.24 -4.82
C GLN A 132 -11.00 -4.39 -3.31
N ARG A 133 -9.97 -4.73 -2.51
CA ARG A 133 -10.11 -4.84 -1.04
C ARG A 133 -10.54 -3.53 -0.40
N VAL A 134 -9.98 -2.39 -0.82
CA VAL A 134 -10.36 -1.06 -0.32
C VAL A 134 -11.80 -0.70 -0.73
N GLN A 135 -12.20 -0.99 -1.97
CA GLN A 135 -13.56 -0.78 -2.45
C GLN A 135 -14.59 -1.58 -1.63
N LEU A 136 -14.34 -2.87 -1.40
CA LEU A 136 -15.19 -3.75 -0.58
C LEU A 136 -15.31 -3.25 0.87
N LEU A 137 -14.20 -2.82 1.48
CA LEU A 137 -14.20 -2.25 2.83
C LEU A 137 -14.98 -0.93 2.91
N ASN A 138 -14.89 -0.07 1.89
CA ASN A 138 -15.64 1.19 1.84
C ASN A 138 -17.14 0.97 1.60
N MET A 139 -17.52 0.02 0.73
CA MET A 139 -18.93 -0.40 0.57
C MET A 139 -19.50 -0.98 1.87
N ALA A 140 -18.71 -1.79 2.60
CA ALA A 140 -19.12 -2.32 3.91
C ALA A 140 -19.28 -1.24 4.99
N ARG A 141 -18.52 -0.14 4.91
CA ARG A 141 -18.69 1.05 5.77
C ARG A 141 -19.93 1.85 5.41
N GLN A 142 -20.21 2.07 4.12
CA GLN A 142 -21.41 2.76 3.65
C GLN A 142 -22.69 2.00 4.04
N LYS A 143 -22.73 0.67 3.86
CA LYS A 143 -23.87 -0.17 4.29
C LYS A 143 -24.13 -0.15 5.80
N LYS A 144 -23.15 0.24 6.62
CA LYS A 144 -23.29 0.45 8.08
C LYS A 144 -23.64 1.88 8.50
N LYS A 145 -23.74 2.82 7.54
CA LYS A 145 -24.14 4.21 7.77
C LYS A 145 -25.59 4.52 7.35
N ALA A 146 -26.31 3.56 6.79
CA ALA A 146 -27.71 3.71 6.40
C ALA A 146 -28.64 3.18 7.51
N LEU A 147 -28.90 4.01 8.51
CA LEU A 147 -30.11 3.95 9.32
C LEU A 147 -30.87 5.26 9.03
N PRO A 148 -32.15 5.23 8.62
CA PRO A 148 -32.95 6.44 8.51
C PRO A 148 -33.13 7.07 9.89
N GLU A 149 -33.11 8.39 9.96
CA GLU A 149 -33.76 9.09 11.08
C GLU A 149 -35.27 8.77 10.99
N ILE A 150 -35.82 8.22 12.06
CA ILE A 150 -37.26 8.03 12.19
C ILE A 150 -37.84 9.41 12.50
N PRO A 151 -38.84 9.91 11.75
CA PRO A 151 -39.57 11.09 12.16
C PRO A 151 -40.31 10.78 13.45
N GLU A 152 -39.94 11.43 14.55
CA GLU A 152 -40.74 11.45 15.78
C GLU A 152 -41.93 12.40 15.54
N GLU A 153 -42.99 11.85 14.94
CA GLU A 153 -44.32 12.45 14.99
C GLU A 153 -44.89 12.22 16.40
N ASP A 154 -44.81 13.24 17.25
CA ASP A 154 -45.60 13.33 18.48
C ASP A 154 -46.52 14.55 18.38
N GLU A 155 -47.82 14.35 18.62
CA GLU A 155 -48.89 15.26 18.20
C GLU A 155 -49.38 16.15 19.35
N LEU A 156 -50.15 17.20 19.00
CA LEU A 156 -51.02 18.01 19.88
C LEU A 156 -50.35 18.99 20.89
N SER A 157 -50.43 20.28 20.56
CA SER A 157 -50.74 21.32 21.57
C SER A 157 -51.60 22.41 20.94
N GLU A 158 -52.89 22.45 21.28
CA GLU A 158 -53.83 23.47 20.83
C GLU A 158 -53.66 24.78 21.63
N GLY A 159 -53.72 25.96 20.98
CA GLY A 159 -53.46 27.21 21.71
C GLY A 159 -53.67 28.55 21.00
N LYS A 160 -54.94 28.88 20.68
CA LYS A 160 -55.50 30.25 20.51
C LYS A 160 -55.15 31.11 19.26
N MET A 161 -56.23 31.59 18.62
CA MET A 161 -56.35 32.90 17.95
C MET A 161 -56.66 33.99 19.03
N ASP A 162 -56.67 35.31 18.82
CA ASP A 162 -56.61 36.15 17.60
C ASP A 162 -55.32 37.05 17.62
N GLU A 163 -55.19 38.33 17.21
CA GLU A 163 -56.07 39.44 16.78
C GLU A 163 -55.27 40.37 15.79
N GLU A 164 -55.91 41.37 15.18
CA GLU A 164 -55.32 42.25 14.16
C GLU A 164 -54.39 43.37 14.69
N ARG A 165 -53.35 43.75 13.92
CA ARG A 165 -53.33 45.08 13.25
C ARG A 165 -52.26 45.22 12.16
N ALA A 166 -52.49 46.18 11.26
CA ALA A 166 -51.75 46.37 10.01
C ALA A 166 -50.93 47.68 9.96
N CYS A 167 -50.41 47.98 8.75
CA CYS A 167 -49.69 49.21 8.33
C CYS A 167 -48.19 49.29 8.73
N LEU A 168 -47.27 49.84 7.90
CA LEU A 168 -47.41 50.51 6.59
C LEU A 168 -46.16 50.30 5.69
N LEU A 169 -46.17 50.89 4.48
CA LEU A 169 -45.23 50.70 3.37
C LEU A 169 -44.10 51.76 3.29
N ALA A 170 -43.13 51.51 2.40
CA ALA A 170 -42.06 52.40 1.87
C ALA A 170 -40.84 52.61 2.80
N THR A 171 -39.63 52.94 2.31
CA THR A 171 -39.21 53.44 0.97
C THR A 171 -38.10 52.62 0.29
N ASN A 172 -37.78 52.97 -0.97
CA ASN A 172 -36.73 52.36 -1.81
C ASN A 172 -35.35 53.06 -1.66
N ASP A 173 -34.44 52.67 -2.56
CA ASP A 173 -33.13 53.25 -2.92
C ASP A 173 -31.96 52.98 -1.94
N ASP A 174 -30.71 52.79 -2.39
CA ASP A 174 -30.13 52.97 -3.74
C ASP A 174 -29.02 51.92 -4.05
N THR A 175 -28.57 51.80 -5.31
CA THR A 175 -27.49 50.89 -5.77
C THR A 175 -26.88 51.36 -7.10
N PRO A 176 -25.55 51.65 -7.17
CA PRO A 176 -24.72 50.89 -8.15
C PRO A 176 -23.19 50.77 -7.90
N ARG A 177 -22.70 49.53 -8.01
CA ARG A 177 -21.67 49.04 -8.97
C ARG A 177 -20.39 49.87 -9.30
N LYS A 178 -19.21 49.26 -9.06
CA LYS A 178 -18.02 49.11 -9.96
C LYS A 178 -17.07 48.09 -9.31
N GLU A 179 -16.55 47.01 -9.90
CA GLU A 179 -16.01 46.65 -11.24
C GLU A 179 -14.47 46.66 -11.36
N ILE A 180 -13.92 45.44 -11.54
CA ILE A 180 -12.89 45.05 -12.53
C ILE A 180 -11.51 45.74 -12.48
N SER A 181 -10.44 44.94 -12.23
CA SER A 181 -9.43 44.68 -13.28
C SER A 181 -8.54 43.45 -12.98
N LEU A 182 -8.15 42.76 -14.05
CA LEU A 182 -6.99 41.86 -14.13
C LEU A 182 -5.77 42.66 -14.62
N ALA A 183 -4.55 42.20 -14.33
CA ALA A 183 -3.38 42.25 -15.23
C ALA A 183 -2.21 41.42 -14.64
N SER A 184 -1.41 40.81 -15.52
CA SER A 184 -0.20 40.04 -15.18
C SER A 184 1.02 40.94 -14.94
N GLN A 185 2.07 40.38 -14.34
CA GLN A 185 3.43 40.64 -14.82
C GLN A 185 4.26 39.34 -14.76
N GLU A 186 5.02 39.11 -15.83
CA GLU A 186 6.03 38.07 -16.01
C GLU A 186 7.38 38.78 -16.05
N ASP A 187 8.46 38.17 -15.55
CA ASP A 187 9.83 38.68 -15.78
C ASP A 187 10.83 37.52 -15.77
N ASP A 188 11.46 37.31 -16.93
CA ASP A 188 12.51 36.33 -17.20
C ASP A 188 13.87 37.04 -17.22
N ILE A 189 14.90 36.55 -16.50
CA ILE A 189 16.29 36.99 -16.67
C ILE A 189 17.23 35.79 -16.67
N ALA A 190 17.85 35.53 -17.83
CA ALA A 190 18.96 34.60 -17.99
C ALA A 190 20.32 35.30 -17.87
N GLY A 191 21.38 34.54 -17.58
CA GLY A 191 22.75 35.08 -17.55
C GLY A 191 23.83 34.01 -17.39
N GLU A 192 24.44 33.60 -18.50
CA GLU A 192 25.70 32.84 -18.51
C GLU A 192 26.91 33.77 -18.29
N ARG A 193 27.93 33.27 -17.58
CA ARG A 193 29.36 33.57 -17.82
C ARG A 193 30.28 32.64 -17.03
#